data_AF-B7K1I9-F1
#
_entry.id   AF-B7K1I9-F1
#
_cell.length_a   1.000
_cell.length_b   1.000
_cell.length_c   1.000
_cell.angle_alpha   90.00
_cell.angle_beta   90.00
_cell.angle_gamma   90.00
#
_symmetry.space_group_name_H-M   'P 1'
#
loop_
_entity.id
_entity.type
_entity.pdbx_description
1 polymer ?
#
loop_
_entity_poly.entity_id
_entity_poly.type
_entity_poly.pdbx_seq_one_letter_code
_entity_poly.pdbx_strand_id
1 'polypeptide(L)'
;MKHRPSKSRKLLKTGYVPLANYSGRKKFLGVIIGTWFMVIFMLSWTILFISGFVTFRGVPAFIIGKFLQDPTAVAAFFLGNKYKLHNRLQELGIEEDIKAYYRPQISDEIQLDQYIHQLLYDATGYVGNNYWVNREGTLILKPSGSYRLNHELQR
;
A
#
# COMPACT_ATOMS: atom_id res chain seq x y z
N MET A 1 -83.91 20.29 59.06
CA MET A 1 -82.44 20.21 59.21
C MET A 1 -81.82 19.83 57.87
N LYS A 2 -80.92 20.66 57.35
CA LYS A 2 -80.42 20.61 55.95
C LYS A 2 -78.93 20.30 55.98
N HIS A 3 -78.56 19.03 55.77
CA HIS A 3 -77.16 18.62 55.66
C HIS A 3 -76.82 18.33 54.20
N ARG A 4 -76.00 19.19 53.57
CA ARG A 4 -75.33 18.90 52.29
C ARG A 4 -73.94 18.35 52.58
N PRO A 5 -73.53 17.20 52.00
CA PRO A 5 -72.14 16.79 52.04
C PRO A 5 -71.32 17.50 50.94
N SER A 6 -70.18 18.03 51.38
CA SER A 6 -69.12 18.69 50.61
C SER A 6 -68.41 17.70 49.68
N LYS A 7 -68.37 18.01 48.37
CA LYS A 7 -67.59 17.26 47.38
C LYS A 7 -66.15 17.82 47.33
N SER A 8 -65.24 17.15 48.03
CA SER A 8 -63.79 17.39 47.92
C SER A 8 -63.25 16.86 46.58
N ARG A 9 -63.01 17.73 45.61
CA ARG A 9 -62.27 17.40 44.38
C ARG A 9 -60.80 17.16 44.73
N LYS A 10 -60.35 15.89 44.70
CA LYS A 10 -58.93 15.56 44.65
C LYS A 10 -58.40 15.92 43.26
N LEU A 11 -57.61 16.98 43.18
CA LEU A 11 -56.81 17.33 41.99
C LEU A 11 -55.74 16.23 41.82
N LEU A 12 -55.88 15.43 40.77
CA LEU A 12 -54.83 14.52 40.31
C LEU A 12 -53.64 15.36 39.88
N LYS A 13 -52.58 15.37 40.71
CA LYS A 13 -51.26 15.86 40.31
C LYS A 13 -50.79 15.00 39.15
N THR A 14 -50.93 15.51 37.93
CA THR A 14 -50.29 14.98 36.73
C THR A 14 -48.79 14.96 36.97
N GLY A 15 -48.23 13.77 37.19
CA GLY A 15 -46.79 13.57 37.29
C GLY A 15 -46.16 13.88 35.94
N TYR A 16 -45.45 15.01 35.86
CA TYR A 16 -44.45 15.21 34.82
C TYR A 16 -43.34 14.20 35.07
N VAL A 17 -43.27 13.15 34.25
CA VAL A 17 -42.11 12.25 34.19
C VAL A 17 -41.04 12.99 33.39
N PRO A 18 -39.88 13.36 33.96
CA PRO A 18 -38.83 13.98 33.19
C PRO A 18 -38.35 13.00 32.12
N LEU A 19 -38.45 13.41 30.84
CA LEU A 19 -37.90 12.65 29.72
C LEU A 19 -36.40 12.48 29.95
N ALA A 20 -36.01 11.26 30.33
CA ALA A 20 -34.66 10.91 30.64
C ALA A 20 -33.72 11.20 29.46
N ASN A 21 -32.82 12.16 29.69
CA ASN A 21 -31.49 12.31 29.12
C ASN A 21 -31.25 11.65 27.73
N TYR A 22 -31.85 12.24 26.70
CA TYR A 22 -31.66 11.85 25.29
C TYR A 22 -30.25 12.18 24.75
N SER A 23 -29.42 12.90 25.52
CA SER A 23 -28.10 13.36 25.10
C SER A 23 -27.02 12.26 25.16
N GLY A 24 -27.16 11.31 26.09
CA GLY A 24 -26.20 10.20 26.26
C GLY A 24 -26.23 9.18 25.13
N ARG A 25 -27.43 8.83 24.64
CA ARG A 25 -27.61 7.85 23.55
C ARG A 25 -27.01 8.33 22.23
N LYS A 26 -27.12 9.63 21.88
CA LYS A 26 -26.53 10.16 20.63
C LYS A 26 -25.00 10.14 20.65
N LYS A 27 -24.38 10.42 21.80
CA LYS A 27 -22.92 10.35 21.97
C LYS A 27 -22.43 8.90 21.88
N PHE A 28 -23.13 7.97 22.52
CA PHE A 28 -22.78 6.54 22.47
C PHE A 28 -22.97 5.93 21.07
N LEU A 29 -24.05 6.29 20.38
CA LEU A 29 -24.30 5.87 19.00
C LEU A 29 -23.25 6.44 18.04
N GLY A 30 -22.85 7.71 18.23
CA GLY A 30 -21.79 8.33 17.44
C GLY A 30 -20.43 7.66 17.62
N VAL A 31 -20.09 7.24 18.84
CA VAL A 31 -18.87 6.47 19.10
C VAL A 31 -18.91 5.11 18.40
N ILE A 32 -20.03 4.38 18.48
CA ILE A 32 -20.18 3.08 17.81
C ILE A 32 -20.04 3.21 16.28
N ILE A 33 -20.74 4.19 15.68
CA ILE A 33 -20.67 4.44 14.23
C ILE A 33 -19.25 4.83 13.83
N GLY A 34 -18.58 5.68 14.61
CA GLY A 34 -17.19 6.07 14.38
C GLY A 34 -16.24 4.87 14.41
N THR A 35 -16.40 3.97 15.39
CA THR A 35 -15.60 2.75 15.49
C THR A 35 -15.83 1.82 14.29
N TRP A 36 -17.08 1.58 13.90
CA TRP A 36 -17.39 0.75 12.73
C TRP A 36 -16.85 1.35 11.44
N PHE A 37 -16.95 2.67 11.27
CA PHE A 37 -16.37 3.37 10.13
C PHE A 37 -14.85 3.20 10.07
N MET A 38 -14.16 3.34 11.21
CA MET A 38 -12.71 3.11 11.31
C MET A 38 -12.32 1.67 10.94
N VAL A 39 -13.10 0.68 11.39
CA VAL A 39 -12.86 -0.73 11.06
C VAL A 39 -13.05 -1.00 9.57
N ILE A 40 -14.15 -0.52 8.98
CA ILE A 40 -14.43 -0.68 7.54
C ILE A 40 -13.38 0.05 6.71
N PHE A 41 -12.96 1.24 7.13
CA PHE A 41 -11.91 1.99 6.49
C PHE A 41 -10.60 1.20 6.52
N MET A 42 -10.14 0.72 7.68
CA MET A 42 -8.94 -0.11 7.77
C MET A 42 -9.02 -1.38 6.90
N LEU A 43 -10.15 -2.08 6.90
CA LEU A 43 -10.35 -3.27 6.07
C LEU A 43 -10.32 -2.96 4.57
N SER A 44 -10.87 -1.82 4.16
CA SER A 44 -10.85 -1.39 2.76
C SER A 44 -9.43 -1.09 2.30
N TRP A 45 -8.64 -0.41 3.14
CA TRP A 45 -7.24 -0.13 2.85
C TRP A 45 -6.40 -1.40 2.78
N THR A 46 -6.57 -2.36 3.70
CA THR A 46 -5.81 -3.61 3.65
C THR A 46 -6.09 -4.38 2.36
N ILE A 47 -7.34 -4.43 1.91
CA ILE A 47 -7.70 -5.06 0.63
C ILE A 47 -6.99 -4.35 -0.53
N LEU A 48 -7.00 -3.02 -0.60
CA LEU A 48 -6.34 -2.26 -1.67
C LEU A 48 -4.82 -2.46 -1.70
N PHE A 49 -4.18 -2.55 -0.53
CA PHE A 49 -2.75 -2.81 -0.41
C PHE A 49 -2.38 -4.25 -0.84
N ILE A 50 -3.19 -5.24 -0.48
CA ILE A 50 -2.95 -6.66 -0.83
C ILE A 50 -3.27 -6.92 -2.30
N SER A 51 -4.32 -6.31 -2.84
CA SER A 51 -4.71 -6.48 -4.26
C SER A 51 -3.82 -5.72 -5.23
N GLY A 52 -2.79 -5.01 -4.74
CA GLY A 52 -1.77 -4.39 -5.58
C GLY A 52 -2.25 -3.15 -6.34
N PHE A 53 -3.39 -2.56 -6.00
CA PHE A 53 -3.83 -1.29 -6.63
C PHE A 53 -2.95 -0.09 -6.24
N VAL A 54 -2.26 -0.19 -5.10
CA VAL A 54 -1.37 0.87 -4.62
C VAL A 54 0.06 0.58 -5.08
N THR A 55 0.61 1.47 -5.91
CA THR A 55 2.02 1.47 -6.29
C THR A 55 2.69 2.74 -5.79
N PHE A 56 3.97 2.65 -5.42
CA PHE A 56 4.79 3.82 -5.10
C PHE A 56 5.99 3.84 -6.04
N ARG A 57 6.09 4.90 -6.84
CA ARG A 57 7.05 5.00 -7.96
C ARG A 57 7.02 3.78 -8.88
N GLY A 58 5.84 3.16 -9.08
CA GLY A 58 5.65 1.96 -9.90
C GLY A 58 5.96 0.63 -9.19
N VAL A 59 6.45 0.63 -7.95
CA VAL A 59 6.62 -0.63 -7.20
C VAL A 59 5.34 -0.91 -6.40
N PRO A 60 4.70 -2.08 -6.54
CA PRO A 60 3.54 -2.46 -5.75
C PRO A 60 3.82 -2.41 -4.25
N ALA A 61 2.87 -1.86 -3.48
CA ALA A 61 3.08 -1.59 -2.06
C ALA A 61 3.32 -2.85 -1.21
N PHE A 62 2.77 -4.00 -1.59
CA PHE A 62 3.05 -5.27 -0.91
C PHE A 62 4.53 -5.68 -1.03
N ILE A 63 5.16 -5.39 -2.17
CA ILE A 63 6.58 -5.66 -2.44
C ILE A 63 7.45 -4.72 -1.62
N ILE A 64 7.05 -3.45 -1.50
CA ILE A 64 7.72 -2.48 -0.61
C ILE A 64 7.61 -2.96 0.84
N GLY A 65 6.44 -3.45 1.26
CA GLY A 65 6.25 -4.04 2.59
C GLY A 65 7.21 -5.20 2.84
N LYS A 66 7.34 -6.12 1.87
CA LYS A 66 8.29 -7.24 1.94
C LYS A 66 9.74 -6.79 2.06
N PHE A 67 10.14 -5.76 1.31
CA PHE A 67 11.46 -5.14 1.42
C PHE A 67 11.69 -4.50 2.81
N LEU A 68 10.72 -3.72 3.31
CA LEU A 68 10.83 -3.03 4.60
C LEU A 68 10.86 -3.98 5.80
N GLN A 69 10.28 -5.17 5.66
CA GLN A 69 10.35 -6.23 6.67
C GLN A 69 11.73 -6.91 6.74
N ASP A 70 12.60 -6.71 5.74
CA ASP A 70 13.94 -7.28 5.73
C ASP A 70 14.99 -6.27 6.24
N PRO A 71 15.49 -6.41 7.48
CA PRO A 71 16.42 -5.45 8.06
C PRO A 71 17.76 -5.40 7.31
N THR A 72 18.14 -6.49 6.64
CA THR A 72 19.40 -6.57 5.88
C THR A 72 19.31 -5.76 4.59
N ALA A 73 18.18 -5.86 3.87
CA ALA A 73 17.91 -5.12 2.65
C ALA A 73 17.78 -3.63 2.95
N VAL A 74 17.04 -3.28 4.00
CA VAL A 74 16.88 -1.89 4.46
C VAL A 74 18.22 -1.28 4.84
N ALA A 75 19.03 -1.99 5.64
CA ALA A 75 20.36 -1.51 6.01
C ALA A 75 21.27 -1.36 4.78
N ALA A 76 21.25 -2.32 3.85
CA ALA A 76 22.05 -2.24 2.63
C ALA A 76 21.67 -1.04 1.75
N PHE A 77 20.36 -0.73 1.67
CA PHE A 77 19.83 0.44 0.97
C PHE A 77 20.32 1.75 1.61
N PHE A 78 20.13 1.93 2.92
CA PHE A 78 20.53 3.17 3.59
C PHE A 78 22.05 3.36 3.70
N LEU A 79 22.82 2.27 3.75
CA LEU A 79 24.29 2.31 3.72
C LEU A 79 24.85 2.46 2.30
N GLY A 80 24.00 2.49 1.26
CA GLY A 80 24.43 2.60 -0.14
C GLY A 80 25.20 1.38 -0.67
N ASN A 81 25.13 0.23 0.02
CA ASN A 81 25.83 -0.98 -0.39
C ASN A 81 25.04 -1.72 -1.48
N LYS A 82 25.26 -1.29 -2.73
CA LYS A 82 24.55 -1.79 -3.92
C LYS A 82 24.67 -3.30 -4.12
N TYR A 83 25.85 -3.88 -3.87
CA TYR A 83 26.08 -5.32 -4.03
C TYR A 83 25.28 -6.12 -3.00
N LYS A 84 25.34 -5.71 -1.73
CA LYS A 84 24.57 -6.37 -0.66
C LYS A 84 23.07 -6.20 -0.85
N LEU A 85 22.64 -5.02 -1.31
CA LEU A 85 21.25 -4.76 -1.64
C LEU A 85 20.78 -5.67 -2.79
N HIS A 86 21.58 -5.79 -3.84
CA HIS A 86 21.27 -6.65 -4.98
C HIS A 86 21.03 -8.10 -4.57
N ASN A 87 22.01 -8.70 -3.88
CA ASN A 87 21.91 -10.09 -3.45
C ASN A 87 20.67 -10.28 -2.57
N ARG A 88 20.38 -9.32 -1.68
CA ARG A 88 19.23 -9.45 -0.78
C ARG A 88 17.89 -9.29 -1.49
N LEU A 89 17.77 -8.37 -2.46
CA LEU A 89 16.56 -8.24 -3.28
C LEU A 89 16.31 -9.49 -4.13
N GLN A 90 17.37 -10.11 -4.64
CA GLN A 90 17.30 -11.37 -5.37
C GLN A 90 16.88 -12.53 -4.46
N GLU A 91 17.50 -12.67 -3.27
CA GLU A 91 17.13 -13.68 -2.27
C GLU A 91 15.67 -13.53 -1.81
N LEU A 92 15.18 -12.31 -1.70
CA LEU A 92 13.79 -12.02 -1.37
C LEU A 92 12.84 -12.30 -2.55
N GLY A 93 13.34 -12.51 -3.77
CA GLY A 93 12.50 -12.71 -4.96
C GLY A 93 11.71 -11.45 -5.37
N ILE A 94 12.20 -10.26 -5.00
CA ILE A 94 11.51 -8.99 -5.29
C ILE A 94 11.34 -8.76 -6.79
N GLU A 95 12.36 -9.09 -7.58
CA GLU A 95 12.30 -8.94 -9.04
C GLU A 95 11.18 -9.80 -9.65
N GLU A 96 11.05 -11.05 -9.19
CA GLU A 96 10.01 -11.95 -9.67
C GLU A 96 8.60 -11.57 -9.20
N ASP A 97 8.47 -11.06 -7.98
CA ASP A 97 7.18 -10.52 -7.51
C ASP A 97 6.73 -9.33 -8.38
N ILE A 98 7.65 -8.46 -8.77
CA ILE A 98 7.36 -7.34 -9.68
C ILE A 98 7.01 -7.88 -11.08
N LYS A 99 7.76 -8.87 -11.60
CA LYS A 99 7.46 -9.53 -12.90
C LYS A 99 6.06 -10.10 -12.90
N ALA A 100 5.69 -10.85 -11.86
CA ALA A 100 4.38 -11.43 -11.72
C ALA A 100 3.25 -10.37 -11.70
N TYR A 101 3.48 -9.23 -11.05
CA TYR A 101 2.52 -8.12 -11.01
C TYR A 101 2.30 -7.47 -12.38
N TYR A 102 3.37 -7.25 -13.15
CA TYR A 102 3.32 -6.53 -14.43
C TYR A 102 3.06 -7.43 -15.66
N ARG A 103 3.28 -8.74 -15.56
CA ARG A 103 3.05 -9.70 -16.65
C ARG A 103 1.66 -9.61 -17.31
N PRO A 104 0.54 -9.35 -16.59
CA PRO A 104 -0.76 -9.14 -17.22
C PRO A 104 -0.87 -7.84 -18.05
N GLN A 105 0.02 -6.88 -17.84
CA GLN A 105 0.00 -5.54 -18.44
C GLN A 105 1.04 -5.39 -19.56
N ILE A 106 2.15 -6.13 -19.47
CA ILE A 106 3.24 -6.14 -20.45
C ILE A 106 3.43 -7.58 -20.92
N SER A 107 2.98 -7.87 -22.14
CA SER A 107 2.98 -9.24 -22.69
C SER A 107 4.34 -9.69 -23.24
N ASP A 108 5.19 -8.76 -23.67
CA ASP A 108 6.53 -9.06 -24.15
C ASP A 108 7.49 -9.19 -22.96
N GLU A 109 8.01 -10.40 -22.74
CA GLU A 109 8.90 -10.71 -21.62
C GLU A 109 10.23 -9.92 -21.67
N ILE A 110 10.73 -9.55 -22.85
CA ILE A 110 11.94 -8.72 -22.97
C ILE A 110 11.65 -7.29 -22.52
N GLN A 111 10.51 -6.75 -22.94
CA GLN A 111 10.07 -5.41 -22.50
C GLN A 111 9.74 -5.39 -21.02
N LEU A 112 9.13 -6.46 -20.49
CA LEU A 112 8.84 -6.62 -19.07
C LEU A 112 10.13 -6.63 -18.24
N ASP A 113 11.13 -7.41 -18.66
CA ASP A 113 12.43 -7.48 -18.00
C ASP A 113 13.11 -6.10 -17.98
N GLN A 114 13.18 -5.42 -19.13
CA GLN A 114 13.78 -4.09 -19.23
C GLN A 114 13.03 -3.06 -18.38
N TYR A 115 11.69 -3.09 -18.40
CA TYR A 115 10.86 -2.20 -17.58
C TYR A 115 11.15 -2.38 -16.09
N ILE A 116 11.28 -3.62 -15.62
CA ILE A 116 11.50 -3.92 -14.20
C ILE A 116 12.90 -3.57 -13.76
N HIS A 117 13.90 -3.83 -14.60
CA HIS A 117 15.25 -3.37 -14.31
C HIS A 117 15.31 -1.83 -14.22
N GLN A 118 14.63 -1.12 -15.12
CA GLN A 118 14.56 0.35 -15.06
C GLN A 118 13.84 0.82 -13.79
N LEU A 119 12.71 0.19 -13.45
CA LEU A 119 11.94 0.50 -12.25
C LEU A 119 12.80 0.34 -10.98
N LEU A 120 13.53 -0.76 -10.87
CA LEU A 120 14.43 -1.03 -9.76
C LEU A 120 15.62 -0.06 -9.75
N TYR A 121 16.15 0.32 -10.91
CA TYR A 121 17.18 1.36 -11.02
C TYR A 121 16.69 2.72 -10.50
N ASP A 122 15.50 3.15 -10.91
CA ASP A 122 14.94 4.44 -10.51
C ASP A 122 14.60 4.49 -9.01
N ALA A 123 14.23 3.33 -8.43
CA ALA A 123 13.88 3.19 -7.03
C ALA A 123 15.09 3.02 -6.11
N THR A 124 16.13 2.29 -6.55
CA THR A 124 17.23 1.83 -5.67
C THR A 124 18.63 2.14 -6.18
N GLY A 125 18.77 2.63 -7.41
CA GLY A 125 20.06 2.75 -8.10
C GLY A 125 20.66 1.40 -8.52
N TYR A 126 19.85 0.33 -8.52
CA TYR A 126 20.19 -1.02 -8.97
C TYR A 126 20.41 -1.07 -10.48
N VAL A 127 21.52 -1.65 -10.92
CA VAL A 127 21.78 -1.94 -12.34
C VAL A 127 21.95 -3.44 -12.49
N GLY A 128 21.07 -4.08 -13.28
CA GLY A 128 21.19 -5.50 -13.56
C GLY A 128 22.50 -5.84 -14.29
N ASN A 129 23.06 -7.03 -14.07
CA ASN A 129 24.37 -7.43 -14.63
C ASN A 129 24.44 -7.32 -16.16
N ASN A 130 23.31 -7.50 -16.84
CA ASN A 130 23.20 -7.44 -18.29
C ASN A 130 22.93 -6.04 -18.84
N TYR A 131 22.88 -5.01 -17.99
CA TYR A 131 22.50 -3.66 -18.38
C TYR A 131 23.58 -2.64 -18.02
N TRP A 132 23.66 -1.55 -18.80
CA TRP A 132 24.43 -0.37 -18.47
C TRP A 132 23.52 0.86 -18.53
N VAL A 133 23.83 1.86 -17.71
CA VAL A 133 23.07 3.12 -17.68
C VAL A 133 23.69 4.06 -18.70
N ASN A 134 22.89 4.57 -19.64
CA ASN A 134 23.33 5.61 -20.57
C ASN A 134 23.43 6.99 -19.87
N ARG A 135 23.76 8.05 -20.61
CA ARG A 135 23.89 9.40 -20.02
C ARG A 135 22.54 9.97 -19.58
N GLU A 136 21.46 9.44 -20.13
CA GLU A 136 20.08 9.83 -19.89
C GLU A 136 19.44 9.09 -18.69
N GLY A 137 20.17 8.18 -18.02
CA GLY A 137 19.65 7.42 -16.88
C GLY A 137 18.80 6.20 -17.25
N THR A 138 18.78 5.80 -18.53
CA THR A 138 18.07 4.63 -19.04
C THR A 138 18.99 3.41 -19.09
N LEU A 139 18.46 2.26 -18.68
CA LEU A 139 19.12 0.97 -18.81
C LEU A 139 19.02 0.46 -20.25
N ILE A 140 20.19 0.22 -20.83
CA ILE A 140 20.37 -0.41 -22.14
C ILE A 140 21.02 -1.77 -21.94
N LEU A 141 20.53 -2.78 -22.66
CA LEU A 141 21.15 -4.11 -22.64
C LEU A 141 22.62 -4.00 -23.10
N LYS A 142 23.53 -4.59 -22.33
CA LYS A 142 24.94 -4.70 -22.72
C LYS A 142 24.99 -5.55 -24.00
N PRO A 143 25.78 -5.14 -25.01
CA PRO A 143 26.02 -6.00 -26.16
C PRO A 143 26.68 -7.29 -25.66
N SER A 144 25.96 -8.40 -25.70
CA SER A 144 26.55 -9.74 -25.51
C SER A 144 27.61 -9.92 -26.59
N GLY A 145 28.82 -10.29 -26.22
CA GLY A 145 30.01 -10.27 -27.08
C GLY A 145 29.98 -11.20 -28.30
N SER A 146 29.13 -10.93 -29.29
CA SER A 146 29.16 -11.46 -30.66
C SER A 146 29.27 -10.36 -31.72
N TYR A 147 29.57 -9.11 -31.32
CA TYR A 147 29.95 -8.01 -32.23
C TYR A 147 31.48 -7.81 -32.33
N ARG A 148 32.26 -8.87 -32.15
CA ARG A 148 33.73 -8.84 -32.29
C ARG A 148 34.23 -9.19 -33.70
N LEU A 149 33.34 -9.32 -34.70
CA LEU A 149 33.69 -9.83 -36.04
C LEU A 149 33.40 -8.90 -37.22
N ASN A 150 32.68 -7.79 -37.05
CA ASN A 150 32.31 -6.91 -38.18
C ASN A 150 33.06 -5.57 -38.24
N HIS A 151 33.88 -5.24 -37.23
CA HIS A 151 34.69 -4.00 -37.25
C HIS A 151 36.15 -4.18 -37.67
N GLU A 152 36.60 -5.43 -37.92
CA GLU A 152 37.94 -5.73 -38.46
C GLU A 152 37.96 -5.95 -39.99
N LEU A 153 36.81 -5.89 -40.68
CA LEU A 153 36.73 -5.99 -42.16
C LEU A 153 36.53 -4.62 -42.85
N GLN A 154 36.75 -3.52 -42.13
CA GLN A 154 36.71 -2.16 -42.70
C GLN A 154 37.93 -1.29 -42.31
N ARG A 155 39.09 -1.89 -42.06
CA ARG A 155 40.37 -1.17 -42.08
C ARG A 155 41.44 -1.96 -42.82
#